data_AF-A0A4Q6GT41-F1
#
_entry.id   AF-A0A4Q6GT41-F1
#
_cell.length_a   1.000
_cell.length_b   1.000
_cell.length_c   1.000
_cell.angle_alpha   90.00
_cell.angle_beta   90.00
_cell.angle_gamma   90.00
#
_symmetry.space_group_name_H-M   'P 1'
#
loop_
_entity.id
_entity.type
_entity.pdbx_description
1 polymer ?
#
loop_
_entity_poly.entity_id
_entity_poly.type
_entity_poly.pdbx_seq_one_letter_code
_entity_poly.pdbx_strand_id
1 'polypeptide(L)'
;LSAGRKLSADKPIGESARSALLKHAWPGNVRELRNVIQRAGLLATGDRIEAADLNLPKAGSPRQVATSEPDRAGIEAALQRAGGVIAQAAAELNLSRQALYRRMERFGIKQP
;
A
#
# COMPACT_ATOMS: atom_id res chain seq x y z
N LEU A 1 -2.80 -36.49 9.47
CA LEU A 1 -3.30 -35.32 10.22
C LEU A 1 -2.51 -34.09 9.74
N SER A 2 -2.95 -33.44 8.67
CA SER A 2 -2.29 -32.24 8.14
C SER A 2 -3.27 -31.08 8.33
N ALA A 3 -3.12 -30.36 9.44
CA ALA A 3 -3.95 -29.21 9.75
C ALA A 3 -3.56 -28.05 8.82
N GLY A 4 -4.42 -27.78 7.85
CA GLY A 4 -4.31 -26.63 6.95
C GLY A 4 -4.26 -25.33 7.76
N ARG A 5 -3.13 -24.65 7.68
CA ARG A 5 -2.90 -23.32 8.26
C ARG A 5 -3.78 -22.33 7.48
N LYS A 6 -5.04 -22.12 7.91
CA LYS A 6 -5.92 -21.09 7.35
C LYS A 6 -5.23 -19.74 7.53
N LEU A 7 -4.94 -19.10 6.41
CA LEU A 7 -4.23 -17.84 6.30
C LEU A 7 -5.04 -16.73 6.99
N SER A 8 -4.70 -16.42 8.25
CA SER A 8 -4.63 -15.12 8.97
C SER A 8 -5.54 -13.92 8.66
N ALA A 9 -6.53 -14.00 7.78
CA ALA A 9 -7.43 -12.91 7.44
C ALA A 9 -8.73 -12.90 8.27
N ASP A 10 -9.00 -13.96 9.04
CA ASP A 10 -10.24 -14.13 9.82
C ASP A 10 -10.11 -13.75 11.30
N LYS A 11 -8.94 -13.27 11.76
CA LYS A 11 -8.81 -12.85 13.17
C LYS A 11 -9.55 -11.54 13.42
N PRO A 12 -10.48 -11.47 14.39
CA PRO A 12 -11.16 -10.24 14.73
C PRO A 12 -10.19 -9.16 15.21
N ILE A 13 -10.44 -7.92 14.81
CA ILE A 13 -9.65 -6.75 15.22
C ILE A 13 -10.11 -6.31 16.61
N GLY A 14 -9.18 -6.21 17.56
CA GLY A 14 -9.44 -5.69 18.90
C GLY A 14 -9.69 -4.18 18.91
N GLU A 15 -10.32 -3.68 19.97
CA GLU A 15 -10.65 -2.25 20.12
C GLU A 15 -9.39 -1.36 20.07
N SER A 16 -8.28 -1.84 20.63
CA SER A 16 -7.00 -1.13 20.65
C SER A 16 -6.42 -0.96 19.24
N ALA A 17 -6.45 -2.02 18.44
CA ALA A 17 -6.03 -2.01 17.05
C ALA A 17 -6.93 -1.08 16.23
N ARG A 18 -8.25 -1.19 16.39
CA ARG A 18 -9.21 -0.30 15.69
C ARG A 18 -8.93 1.18 15.98
N SER A 19 -8.71 1.53 17.24
CA SER A 19 -8.34 2.90 17.63
C SER A 19 -7.03 3.35 17.00
N ALA A 20 -6.01 2.48 16.95
CA ALA A 20 -4.73 2.79 16.32
C ALA A 20 -4.86 2.99 14.81
N LEU A 21 -5.64 2.14 14.13
CA LEU A 21 -5.88 2.24 12.69
C LEU A 21 -6.62 3.53 12.31
N LEU A 22 -7.59 3.95 13.13
CA LEU A 22 -8.35 5.20 12.91
C LEU A 22 -7.51 6.46 13.13
N LYS A 23 -6.50 6.41 14.02
CA LYS A 23 -5.62 7.54 14.32
C LYS A 23 -4.48 7.70 13.32
N HIS A 24 -4.13 6.65 12.58
CA HIS A 24 -3.02 6.68 11.64
C HIS A 24 -3.43 7.36 10.32
N ALA A 25 -2.55 8.20 9.77
CA ALA A 25 -2.86 9.01 8.58
C ALA A 25 -2.78 8.23 7.26
N TRP A 26 -2.23 7.02 7.27
CA TRP A 26 -2.07 6.14 6.09
C TRP A 26 -1.48 6.84 4.87
N PRO A 27 -0.26 7.41 4.99
CA PRO A 27 0.36 8.13 3.88
C PRO A 27 0.49 7.28 2.61
N GLY A 28 0.56 5.95 2.72
CA GLY A 28 0.62 4.96 1.63
C GLY A 28 -0.74 4.39 1.19
N ASN A 29 -1.87 5.02 1.56
CA ASN A 29 -3.23 4.65 1.18
C ASN A 29 -3.65 3.24 1.63
N VAL A 30 -4.72 2.70 1.03
CA VAL A 30 -5.31 1.36 1.32
C VAL A 30 -4.30 0.21 1.16
N ARG A 31 -3.25 0.38 0.35
CA ARG A 31 -2.19 -0.62 0.20
C ARG A 31 -1.36 -0.77 1.48
N GLU A 32 -1.02 0.34 2.12
CA GLU A 32 -0.31 0.33 3.40
C GLU A 32 -1.17 -0.31 4.49
N LEU A 33 -2.45 0.07 4.57
CA LEU A 33 -3.40 -0.54 5.48
C LEU A 33 -3.48 -2.06 5.28
N ARG A 34 -3.63 -2.53 4.04
CA ARG A 34 -3.65 -3.96 3.72
C ARG A 34 -2.38 -4.68 4.18
N ASN A 35 -1.21 -4.11 3.91
CA ASN A 35 0.06 -4.71 4.29
C ASN A 35 0.22 -4.78 5.82
N VAL A 36 -0.21 -3.73 6.53
CA VAL A 36 -0.24 -3.73 7.99
C VAL A 36 -1.15 -4.82 8.52
N ILE A 37 -2.40 -4.91 8.05
CA ILE A 37 -3.36 -5.92 8.51
C ILE A 37 -2.90 -7.35 8.18
N GLN A 38 -2.35 -7.58 6.99
CA GLN A 38 -1.82 -8.91 6.63
C GLN A 38 -0.67 -9.32 7.54
N ARG A 39 0.29 -8.41 7.81
CA ARG A 39 1.40 -8.71 8.72
C ARG A 39 0.91 -8.91 10.15
N ALA A 40 -0.01 -8.08 10.61
CA ALA A 40 -0.59 -8.20 11.94
C ALA A 40 -1.31 -9.55 12.13
N GLY A 41 -2.06 -10.01 11.13
CA GLY A 41 -2.69 -11.34 11.19
C GLY A 41 -1.71 -12.51 11.21
N LEU A 42 -0.50 -12.33 10.68
CA LEU A 42 0.58 -13.33 10.75
C LEU A 42 1.31 -13.31 12.10
N LEU A 43 1.43 -12.13 12.73
CA LEU A 43 2.18 -11.91 13.96
C LEU A 43 1.34 -12.06 15.24
N ALA A 44 0.03 -11.80 15.15
CA ALA A 44 -0.86 -11.87 16.28
C ALA A 44 -0.89 -13.30 16.84
N THR A 45 -0.41 -13.46 18.06
CA THR A 45 -0.40 -14.75 18.77
C THR A 45 -1.73 -15.03 19.48
N GLY A 46 -2.47 -14.00 19.87
CA GLY A 46 -3.79 -14.12 20.51
C GLY A 46 -4.95 -14.31 19.55
N ASP A 47 -6.17 -14.42 20.08
CA ASP A 47 -7.40 -14.62 19.30
C ASP A 47 -7.85 -13.36 18.53
N ARG A 48 -7.26 -12.21 18.85
CA ARG A 48 -7.54 -10.90 18.26
C ARG A 48 -6.25 -10.20 17.84
N ILE A 49 -6.36 -9.34 16.84
CA ILE A 49 -5.28 -8.41 16.47
C ILE A 49 -5.37 -7.20 17.39
N GLU A 50 -4.34 -6.96 18.19
CA GLU A 50 -4.22 -5.80 19.08
C GLU A 50 -3.25 -4.76 18.50
N ALA A 51 -3.23 -3.55 19.07
CA ALA A 51 -2.40 -2.45 18.55
C ALA A 51 -0.90 -2.79 18.46
N ALA A 52 -0.40 -3.62 19.38
CA ALA A 52 0.99 -4.09 19.39
C ALA A 52 1.32 -4.96 18.16
N ASP A 53 0.35 -5.71 17.64
CA ASP A 53 0.52 -6.59 16.48
C ASP A 53 0.58 -5.82 15.16
N LEU A 54 0.01 -4.62 15.11
CA LEU A 54 -0.01 -3.77 13.91
C LEU A 54 1.37 -3.24 13.55
N ASN A 55 2.25 -3.09 14.55
CA ASN A 55 3.60 -2.54 14.41
C ASN A 55 3.62 -1.25 13.57
N LEU A 56 2.67 -0.34 13.86
CA LEU A 56 2.55 0.94 13.15
C LEU A 56 3.78 1.80 13.43
N PRO A 57 4.35 2.47 12.41
CA PRO A 57 5.44 3.41 12.63
C PRO A 57 4.96 4.53 13.56
N LYS A 58 5.79 4.89 14.55
CA LYS A 58 5.52 6.05 15.40
C LYS A 58 5.42 7.30 14.52
N ALA A 59 4.44 8.15 14.79
CA ALA A 59 4.31 9.45 14.13
C ALA A 59 5.64 10.20 14.27
N GLY A 60 6.33 10.43 13.15
CA GLY A 60 7.63 11.11 13.11
C GLY A 60 8.85 10.24 12.74
N SER A 61 8.73 8.92 12.58
CA SER A 61 9.84 8.12 12.03
C SER A 61 10.12 8.47 10.56
N PRO A 62 11.38 8.54 10.11
CA PRO A 62 11.73 8.83 8.71
C PRO A 62 11.20 7.74 7.78
N ARG A 63 10.05 8.09 7.19
CA ARG A 63 9.30 7.58 6.05
C ARG A 63 10.04 6.55 5.16
N GLN A 64 9.55 5.31 5.11
CA GLN A 64 9.49 4.62 3.83
C GLN A 64 8.59 5.48 2.94
N VAL A 65 9.19 6.08 1.91
CA VAL A 65 8.55 7.05 1.00
C VAL A 65 7.24 6.46 0.50
N ALA A 66 6.15 6.84 1.17
CA ALA A 66 4.82 6.69 0.65
C ALA A 66 4.75 7.56 -0.61
N THR A 67 5.04 6.93 -1.74
CA THR A 67 4.73 7.44 -3.06
C THR A 67 3.22 7.53 -3.12
N SER A 68 2.69 8.74 -2.99
CA SER A 68 1.30 8.99 -3.34
C SER A 68 1.06 8.38 -4.72
N GLU A 69 0.04 7.54 -4.81
CA GLU A 69 -0.38 6.94 -6.08
C GLU A 69 -0.63 8.07 -7.07
N PRO A 70 0.12 8.16 -8.19
CA PRO A 70 -0.05 9.26 -9.11
C PRO A 70 -1.44 9.14 -9.77
N ASP A 71 -2.15 10.24 -9.76
CA ASP A 71 -3.44 10.37 -10.45
C ASP A 71 -3.23 10.42 -11.97
N ARG A 72 -4.35 10.47 -12.71
CA ARG A 72 -4.31 10.53 -14.16
C ARG A 72 -3.44 11.68 -14.67
N ALA A 73 -3.62 12.88 -14.10
CA ALA A 73 -2.88 14.07 -14.51
C ALA A 73 -1.36 13.93 -14.22
N GLY A 74 -0.99 13.37 -13.08
CA GLY A 74 0.40 13.09 -12.73
C GLY A 74 1.05 12.08 -13.68
N ILE A 75 0.31 11.06 -14.11
CA ILE A 75 0.79 10.09 -15.11
C ILE A 75 0.97 10.74 -16.48
N GLU A 76 -0.02 11.51 -16.96
CA GLU A 76 0.06 12.21 -18.24
C GLU A 76 1.23 13.21 -18.26
N ALA A 77 1.41 13.99 -17.20
CA ALA A 77 2.53 14.93 -17.07
C ALA A 77 3.90 14.23 -17.03
N ALA A 78 4.01 13.08 -16.35
CA ALA A 78 5.24 12.29 -16.34
C ALA A 78 5.55 11.70 -17.72
N LEU A 79 4.54 11.23 -18.45
CA LEU A 79 4.71 10.75 -19.82
C LEU A 79 5.17 11.86 -20.77
N GLN A 80 4.61 13.07 -20.63
CA GLN A 80 5.02 14.23 -21.42
C GLN A 80 6.48 14.64 -21.13
N ARG A 81 6.87 14.74 -19.86
CA ARG A 81 8.26 15.07 -19.47
C ARG A 81 9.27 14.01 -19.92
N ALA A 82 8.87 12.74 -19.88
CA ALA A 82 9.67 11.62 -20.34
C ALA A 82 9.69 11.46 -21.87
N GLY A 83 9.01 12.32 -22.63
CA GLY A 83 8.91 12.22 -24.09
C GLY A 83 8.29 10.90 -24.57
N GLY A 84 7.37 10.33 -23.79
CA GLY A 84 6.73 9.04 -24.06
C GLY A 84 7.54 7.80 -23.62
N VAL A 85 8.75 7.97 -23.09
CA VAL A 85 9.56 6.84 -22.60
C VAL A 85 8.98 6.32 -21.28
N ILE A 86 8.19 5.24 -21.36
CA ILE A 86 7.49 4.62 -20.23
C ILE A 86 8.44 4.30 -19.06
N ALA A 87 9.66 3.83 -19.34
CA ALA A 87 10.64 3.51 -18.30
C ALA A 87 11.05 4.73 -17.47
N GLN A 88 11.21 5.88 -18.12
CA GLN A 88 11.61 7.12 -17.47
C GLN A 88 10.43 7.73 -16.71
N ALA A 89 9.23 7.75 -17.30
CA ALA A 89 8.02 8.17 -16.60
C ALA A 89 7.75 7.31 -15.35
N ALA A 90 7.96 6.00 -15.44
CA ALA A 90 7.81 5.09 -14.30
C ALA A 90 8.84 5.39 -13.20
N ALA A 91 10.09 5.66 -13.57
CA ALA A 91 11.14 6.04 -12.62
C ALA A 91 10.83 7.38 -11.92
N GLU A 92 10.37 8.39 -12.64
CA GLU A 92 9.94 9.68 -12.07
C GLU A 92 8.81 9.49 -11.04
N LEU A 93 7.86 8.61 -11.35
CA LEU A 93 6.72 8.31 -10.49
C LEU A 93 7.05 7.29 -9.38
N ASN A 94 8.29 6.83 -9.28
CA ASN A 94 8.71 5.74 -8.37
C ASN A 94 7.83 4.48 -8.52
N LEU A 95 7.45 4.16 -9.76
CA LEU A 95 6.67 2.99 -10.12
C LEU A 95 7.52 2.00 -10.92
N SER A 96 7.19 0.71 -10.85
CA SER A 96 7.65 -0.22 -11.88
C SER A 96 6.93 0.04 -13.21
N ARG A 97 7.52 -0.36 -14.33
CA ARG A 97 6.88 -0.23 -15.66
C ARG A 97 5.49 -0.91 -15.69
N GLN A 98 5.38 -2.11 -15.14
CA GLN A 98 4.12 -2.84 -15.04
C GLN A 98 3.08 -2.11 -14.17
N ALA A 99 3.53 -1.45 -13.10
CA ALA A 99 2.68 -0.64 -12.25
C ALA A 99 2.15 0.60 -13.02
N LEU A 100 3.00 1.24 -13.82
CA LEU A 100 2.58 2.35 -14.68
C LEU A 100 1.58 1.91 -15.75
N TYR A 101 1.83 0.80 -16.46
CA TYR A 101 0.91 0.26 -17.47
C TYR A 101 -0.49 -0.01 -16.93
N ARG A 102 -0.59 -0.70 -15.78
CA ARG A 102 -1.88 -0.98 -15.13
C ARG A 102 -2.65 0.29 -14.78
N ARG A 103 -1.97 1.40 -14.51
CA ARG A 103 -2.60 2.68 -14.22
C ARG A 103 -3.01 3.40 -15.50
N MET A 104 -2.19 3.35 -16.55
CA MET A 104 -2.55 3.87 -17.87
C MET A 104 -3.82 3.19 -18.40
N GLU A 105 -3.91 1.85 -18.29
CA GLU A 105 -5.12 1.09 -18.64
C GLU A 105 -6.32 1.52 -17.80
N ARG A 106 -6.16 1.61 -16.47
CA ARG A 106 -7.23 2.04 -15.56
C ARG A 106 -7.76 3.44 -15.90
N PHE A 107 -6.89 4.35 -16.32
CA PHE A 107 -7.24 5.74 -16.62
C PHE A 107 -7.52 5.99 -18.11
N GLY A 108 -7.45 4.96 -18.96
CA GLY A 108 -7.66 5.09 -20.40
C GLY A 108 -6.60 5.93 -21.12
N ILE A 109 -5.39 6.06 -20.54
CA ILE A 109 -4.28 6.79 -21.14
C ILE A 109 -3.68 5.93 -22.24
N LYS A 110 -3.84 6.36 -23.50
CA LYS A 110 -3.22 5.69 -24.65
C LYS A 110 -1.71 5.92 -24.60
N GLN A 111 -0.95 4.88 -24.99
CA GLN A 111 0.49 5.03 -25.16
C GLN A 111 0.74 6.13 -26.20
N PRO A 112 1.62 7.11 -25.92
CA PRO A 112 2.08 8.06 -26.92
C PRO A 112 2.88 7.37 -28.02
#